data_AF-A0A0B4HUX3-F1
#
_entry.id   AF-A0A0B4HUX3-F1
#
_cell.length_a   1.000
_cell.length_b   1.000
_cell.length_c   1.000
_cell.angle_alpha   90.00
_cell.angle_beta   90.00
_cell.angle_gamma   90.00
#
_symmetry.space_group_name_H-M   'P 1'
#
loop_
_entity.id
_entity.type
_entity.pdbx_description
1 polymer ?
#
loop_
_entity_poly.entity_id
_entity_poly.type
_entity_poly.pdbx_seq_one_letter_code
_entity_poly.pdbx_strand_id
1 'polypeptide(L)'
;MPLTEQQVNVISEHPLNDTLDRFRDKLRDLDEADRSWHDATASIILALLDTGAALDLGSRGGKETLADDLFPLYPGVRKGSFKSEHFRRLVRCIINKASDIDIWETVFSVVESLSALTQCPQRSSRLADSETRDIVERELFEEIKNCTKDSATSFSIPSPGAKNRKRC
;
A
#
# COMPACT_ATOMS: atom_id res chain seq x y z
N MET A 1 -1.70 10.53 15.42
CA MET A 1 -2.52 10.28 16.64
C MET A 1 -1.67 9.50 17.63
N PRO A 2 -1.70 9.81 18.95
CA PRO A 2 -0.93 9.08 19.95
C PRO A 2 -1.37 7.60 20.03
N LEU A 3 -0.53 6.75 20.60
CA LEU A 3 -0.83 5.34 20.84
C LEU A 3 -1.89 5.18 21.95
N THR A 4 -2.74 4.16 21.83
CA THR A 4 -3.70 3.79 22.89
C THR A 4 -3.03 2.93 23.96
N GLU A 5 -3.62 2.82 25.15
CA GLU A 5 -3.10 1.96 26.22
C GLU A 5 -2.96 0.49 25.78
N GLN A 6 -3.94 -0.01 25.02
CA GLN A 6 -3.86 -1.36 24.46
C GLN A 6 -2.66 -1.53 23.51
N GLN A 7 -2.38 -0.54 22.67
CA GLN A 7 -1.22 -0.57 21.77
C GLN A 7 0.09 -0.51 22.56
N VAL A 8 0.15 0.29 23.62
CA VAL A 8 1.32 0.36 24.52
C VAL A 8 1.54 -0.99 25.23
N ASN A 9 0.48 -1.70 25.63
CA ASN A 9 0.60 -3.03 26.21
C ASN A 9 1.19 -4.03 25.22
N VAL A 10 0.68 -4.06 23.98
CA VAL A 10 1.22 -4.93 22.91
C VAL A 10 2.70 -4.66 22.66
N ILE A 11 3.10 -3.38 22.60
CA ILE A 11 4.52 -2.99 22.43
C ILE A 11 5.36 -3.46 23.63
N SER A 12 4.81 -3.41 24.84
CA SER A 12 5.51 -3.87 26.05
C SER A 12 5.67 -5.40 26.10
N GLU A 13 4.71 -6.15 25.55
CA GLU A 13 4.77 -7.61 25.40
C GLU A 13 5.73 -8.04 24.27
N HIS A 14 5.90 -7.19 23.26
CA HIS A 14 6.75 -7.43 22.09
C HIS A 14 7.77 -6.29 21.86
N PRO A 15 8.71 -6.05 22.80
CA PRO A 15 9.67 -4.97 22.68
C PRO A 15 10.62 -5.19 21.50
N LEU A 16 11.06 -4.09 20.88
CA LEU A 16 12.02 -4.11 19.78
C LEU A 16 13.42 -4.51 20.25
N ASN A 17 13.74 -4.27 21.53
CA ASN A 17 15.05 -4.54 22.12
C ASN A 17 16.20 -3.99 21.23
N ASP A 18 17.20 -4.82 20.92
CA ASP A 18 18.34 -4.50 20.07
C ASP A 18 18.11 -4.81 18.58
N THR A 19 16.90 -5.21 18.18
CA THR A 19 16.56 -5.59 16.79
C THR A 19 16.99 -4.54 15.76
N LEU A 20 16.85 -3.25 16.13
CA LEU A 20 17.16 -2.13 15.24
C LEU A 20 18.56 -1.54 15.44
N ASP A 21 19.29 -1.94 16.49
CA ASP A 21 20.62 -1.39 16.81
C ASP A 21 21.63 -1.67 15.69
N ARG A 22 21.50 -2.81 15.01
CA ARG A 22 22.35 -3.19 13.86
C ARG A 22 22.30 -2.21 12.68
N PHE A 23 21.25 -1.38 12.59
CA PHE A 23 21.12 -0.40 11.50
C PHE A 23 21.68 0.97 11.87
N ARG A 24 21.90 1.25 13.16
CA ARG A 24 22.24 2.58 13.67
C ARG A 24 23.52 3.14 13.07
N ASP A 25 24.60 2.38 13.16
CA ASP A 25 25.91 2.87 12.70
C ASP A 25 25.90 3.03 11.19
N LYS A 26 25.30 2.07 10.47
CA LYS A 26 25.11 2.15 9.03
C LYS A 26 24.35 3.42 8.64
N LEU A 27 23.23 3.76 9.29
CA LEU A 27 22.39 4.91 8.91
C LEU A 27 23.04 6.27 9.19
N ARG A 28 23.99 6.37 10.11
CA ARG A 28 24.66 7.64 10.45
C ARG A 28 25.55 8.17 9.34
N ASP A 29 26.15 7.25 8.59
CA ASP A 29 27.15 7.57 7.56
C ASP A 29 26.54 7.66 6.15
N LEU A 30 25.25 7.35 6.00
CA LEU A 30 24.57 7.34 4.71
C LEU A 30 23.97 8.71 4.38
N ASP A 31 24.17 9.12 3.13
CA ASP A 31 23.45 10.24 2.54
C ASP A 31 22.01 9.81 2.21
N GLU A 32 21.03 10.61 2.59
CA GLU A 32 19.60 10.38 2.30
C GLU A 32 19.29 10.32 0.79
N ALA A 33 20.16 10.87 -0.06
CA ALA A 33 20.03 10.80 -1.52
C ALA A 33 20.59 9.50 -2.13
N ASP A 34 21.35 8.70 -1.36
CA ASP A 34 21.95 7.46 -1.83
C ASP A 34 20.94 6.29 -1.79
N ARG A 35 21.01 5.43 -2.80
CA ARG A 35 20.33 4.13 -2.84
C ARG A 35 20.59 3.31 -1.59
N SER A 36 21.80 3.36 -1.04
CA SER A 36 22.18 2.62 0.18
C SER A 36 21.31 3.01 1.39
N TRP A 37 20.85 4.25 1.46
CA TRP A 37 19.92 4.74 2.49
C TRP A 37 18.52 4.15 2.32
N HIS A 38 18.03 4.06 1.09
CA HIS A 38 16.77 3.38 0.77
C HIS A 38 16.83 1.88 1.11
N ASP A 39 17.94 1.22 0.79
CA ASP A 39 18.12 -0.21 1.12
C ASP A 39 18.19 -0.45 2.64
N ALA A 40 18.85 0.45 3.38
CA ALA A 40 18.86 0.40 4.85
C ALA A 40 17.45 0.61 5.43
N THR A 41 16.70 1.58 4.91
CA THR A 41 15.32 1.86 5.32
C THR A 41 14.38 0.70 5.00
N ALA A 42 14.51 0.07 3.83
CA ALA A 42 13.74 -1.13 3.48
C ALA A 42 14.06 -2.30 4.43
N SER A 43 15.32 -2.43 4.85
CA SER A 43 15.74 -3.45 5.81
C SER A 43 15.15 -3.21 7.21
N ILE A 44 14.99 -1.95 7.62
CA ILE A 44 14.28 -1.57 8.86
C ILE A 44 12.81 -2.00 8.77
N ILE A 45 12.13 -1.70 7.65
CA ILE A 45 10.72 -2.10 7.47
C ILE A 45 10.57 -3.62 7.57
N LEU A 46 11.48 -4.37 6.95
CA LEU A 46 11.47 -5.83 7.04
C LEU A 46 11.73 -6.33 8.47
N ALA A 47 12.64 -5.69 9.21
CA ALA A 47 12.91 -6.03 10.61
C ALA A 47 11.72 -5.72 11.52
N LEU A 48 10.99 -4.64 11.28
CA LEU A 48 9.76 -4.31 12.01
C LEU A 48 8.65 -5.32 11.72
N LEU A 49 8.49 -5.73 10.46
CA LEU A 49 7.51 -6.74 10.04
C LEU A 49 7.69 -8.09 10.75
N ASP A 50 8.93 -8.44 11.09
CA ASP A 50 9.28 -9.71 11.74
C ASP A 50 9.01 -9.70 13.26
N THR A 51 8.42 -8.63 13.79
CA THR A 51 8.12 -8.50 15.23
C THR A 51 6.68 -8.89 15.55
N GLY A 52 6.47 -9.49 16.73
CA GLY A 52 5.11 -9.75 17.24
C GLY A 52 4.27 -8.47 17.34
N ALA A 53 4.88 -7.36 17.73
CA ALA A 53 4.21 -6.06 17.77
C ALA A 53 3.59 -5.66 16.42
N ALA A 54 4.26 -5.87 15.28
CA ALA A 54 3.67 -5.55 13.97
C ALA A 54 2.43 -6.39 13.65
N LEU A 55 2.41 -7.64 14.10
CA LEU A 55 1.32 -8.60 13.84
C LEU A 55 0.13 -8.37 14.77
N ASP A 56 0.37 -7.93 16.00
CA ASP A 56 -0.67 -7.74 17.01
C ASP A 56 -1.18 -6.29 17.12
N LEU A 57 -0.43 -5.32 16.59
CA LEU A 57 -0.91 -3.94 16.46
C LEU A 57 -1.93 -3.85 15.32
N GLY A 58 -3.12 -3.31 15.63
CA GLY A 58 -4.14 -3.05 14.62
C GLY A 58 -3.71 -1.99 13.60
N SER A 59 -4.12 -2.18 12.35
CA SER A 59 -3.81 -1.22 11.28
C SER A 59 -4.59 0.09 11.45
N ARG A 60 -4.01 1.18 10.94
CA ARG A 60 -4.71 2.48 10.80
C ARG A 60 -5.12 2.74 9.35
N GLY A 61 -4.61 1.97 8.39
CA GLY A 61 -4.97 2.04 6.98
C GLY A 61 -6.26 1.29 6.60
N GLY A 62 -6.98 0.72 7.57
CA GLY A 62 -8.22 -0.03 7.36
C GLY A 62 -8.04 -1.52 7.06
N LYS A 63 -6.81 -2.02 7.17
CA LYS A 63 -6.45 -3.45 7.19
C LYS A 63 -6.52 -4.03 8.60
N GLU A 64 -6.23 -5.32 8.74
CA GLU A 64 -6.27 -6.04 10.02
C GLU A 64 -5.11 -5.63 10.92
N THR A 65 -3.87 -5.78 10.45
CA THR A 65 -2.66 -5.56 11.24
C THR A 65 -1.80 -4.43 10.70
N LEU A 66 -0.93 -3.87 11.54
CA LEU A 66 0.09 -2.91 11.11
C LEU A 66 1.09 -3.56 10.14
N ALA A 67 1.32 -4.87 10.25
CA ALA A 67 2.12 -5.61 9.28
C ALA A 67 1.52 -5.55 7.87
N ASP A 68 0.19 -5.66 7.74
CA ASP A 68 -0.49 -5.52 6.44
C ASP A 68 -0.32 -4.12 5.83
N ASP A 69 -0.12 -3.12 6.68
CA ASP A 69 0.20 -1.76 6.29
C ASP A 69 1.66 -1.56 5.88
N LEU A 70 2.58 -2.22 6.57
CA LEU A 70 4.02 -2.10 6.34
C LEU A 70 4.52 -2.91 5.14
N PHE A 71 3.99 -4.11 4.93
CA PHE A 71 4.46 -5.03 3.89
C PHE A 71 4.43 -4.41 2.48
N PRO A 72 3.37 -3.70 2.06
CA PRO A 72 3.33 -3.04 0.75
C PRO A 72 4.34 -1.89 0.59
N LEU A 73 4.85 -1.31 1.68
CA LEU A 73 5.81 -0.22 1.63
C LEU A 73 7.22 -0.70 1.27
N TYR A 74 7.60 -1.90 1.73
CA TYR A 74 8.92 -2.48 1.48
C TYR A 74 9.39 -2.40 0.01
N PRO A 75 8.63 -2.88 -0.99
CA PRO A 75 9.06 -2.82 -2.38
C PRO A 75 9.19 -1.38 -2.91
N GLY A 76 8.34 -0.45 -2.45
CA GLY A 76 8.39 0.95 -2.85
C GLY A 76 9.61 1.66 -2.27
N VAL A 77 9.96 1.40 -1.00
CA VAL A 77 11.15 1.96 -0.37
C VAL A 77 12.42 1.45 -1.06
N ARG A 78 12.51 0.14 -1.29
CA ARG A 78 13.66 -0.48 -1.96
C ARG A 78 13.87 0.04 -3.39
N LYS A 79 12.78 0.37 -4.09
CA LYS A 79 12.84 0.96 -5.44
C LYS A 79 13.14 2.47 -5.44
N GLY A 80 13.14 3.12 -4.28
CA GLY A 80 13.27 4.59 -4.17
C GLY A 80 12.01 5.33 -4.63
N SER A 81 10.85 4.67 -4.61
CA SER A 81 9.56 5.26 -5.05
C SER A 81 9.03 6.30 -4.06
N PHE A 82 9.49 6.27 -2.82
CA PHE A 82 9.17 7.25 -1.80
C PHE A 82 10.36 8.17 -1.55
N LYS A 83 10.09 9.45 -1.33
CA LYS A 83 11.11 10.41 -0.89
C LYS A 83 11.64 10.06 0.50
N SER A 84 12.92 10.32 0.73
CA SER A 84 13.57 10.10 2.03
C SER A 84 12.91 10.85 3.19
N GLU A 85 12.32 12.02 2.90
CA GLU A 85 11.58 12.83 3.89
C GLU A 85 10.48 12.06 4.63
N HIS A 86 9.84 11.08 3.98
CA HIS A 86 8.79 10.27 4.59
C HIS A 86 9.31 9.37 5.71
N PHE A 87 10.56 8.88 5.61
CA PHE A 87 11.14 7.96 6.62
C PHE A 87 12.19 8.63 7.50
N ARG A 88 12.57 9.88 7.19
CA ARG A 88 13.59 10.63 7.94
C ARG A 88 13.33 10.64 9.44
N ARG A 89 12.08 10.82 9.87
CA ARG A 89 11.73 10.82 11.30
C ARG A 89 11.98 9.45 11.93
N LEU A 90 11.57 8.37 11.27
CA LEU A 90 11.78 6.98 11.73
C LEU A 90 13.28 6.67 11.86
N VAL A 91 14.06 7.00 10.83
CA VAL A 91 15.52 6.81 10.82
C VAL A 91 16.17 7.57 11.98
N ARG A 92 15.75 8.82 12.25
CA ARG A 92 16.25 9.60 13.38
C ARG A 92 15.92 8.96 14.73
N CYS A 93 14.71 8.41 14.92
CA CYS A 93 14.36 7.70 16.15
C CYS A 93 15.32 6.52 16.40
N ILE A 94 15.65 5.76 15.36
CA ILE A 94 16.57 4.62 15.45
C ILE A 94 18.01 5.09 15.76
N ILE A 95 18.51 6.11 15.05
CA ILE A 95 19.85 6.67 15.27
C ILE A 95 20.03 7.17 16.72
N ASN A 96 18.98 7.77 17.26
CA ASN A 96 18.96 8.38 18.59
C ASN A 96 18.58 7.41 19.70
N LYS A 97 18.30 6.13 19.40
CA LYS A 97 17.83 5.14 20.37
C LYS A 97 16.59 5.63 21.14
N ALA A 98 15.60 6.12 20.40
CA ALA A 98 14.31 6.49 20.97
C ALA A 98 13.63 5.26 21.59
N SER A 99 12.61 5.50 22.43
CA SER A 99 11.86 4.40 23.03
C SER A 99 11.08 3.61 21.97
N ASP A 100 10.76 2.35 22.25
CA ASP A 100 9.94 1.52 21.37
C ASP A 100 8.59 2.19 21.07
N ILE A 101 8.01 2.87 22.06
CA ILE A 101 6.79 3.67 21.93
C ILE A 101 6.96 4.76 20.88
N ASP A 102 8.04 5.56 20.96
CA ASP A 102 8.32 6.64 20.01
C ASP A 102 8.58 6.11 18.58
N ILE A 103 9.24 4.95 18.48
CA ILE A 103 9.50 4.27 17.21
C ILE A 103 8.18 3.85 16.59
N TRP A 104 7.34 3.11 17.32
CA TRP A 104 6.06 2.64 16.82
C TRP A 104 5.08 3.77 16.50
N GLU A 105 5.02 4.82 17.32
CA GLU A 105 4.23 6.02 16.99
C GLU A 105 4.69 6.65 15.67
N THR A 106 6.00 6.72 15.46
CA THR A 106 6.57 7.21 14.20
C THR A 106 6.22 6.30 13.04
N VAL A 107 6.24 4.98 13.22
CA VAL A 107 5.82 4.00 12.20
C VAL A 107 4.37 4.21 11.78
N PHE A 108 3.44 4.38 12.74
CA PHE A 108 2.05 4.72 12.44
C PHE A 108 1.94 6.01 11.63
N SER A 109 2.69 7.05 12.00
CA SER A 109 2.70 8.32 11.26
C SER A 109 3.18 8.15 9.81
N VAL A 110 4.16 7.27 9.57
CA VAL A 110 4.65 6.98 8.21
C VAL A 110 3.57 6.28 7.39
N VAL A 111 2.94 5.24 7.95
CA VAL A 111 1.86 4.49 7.29
C VAL A 111 0.68 5.41 6.97
N GLU A 112 0.22 6.20 7.94
CA GLU A 112 -0.88 7.17 7.74
C GLU A 112 -0.56 8.17 6.63
N SER A 113 0.64 8.76 6.67
CA SER A 113 1.07 9.74 5.67
C SER A 113 1.11 9.15 4.26
N LEU A 114 1.64 7.93 4.10
CA LEU A 114 1.74 7.28 2.79
C LEU A 114 0.38 6.79 2.31
N SER A 115 -0.47 6.31 3.21
CA SER A 115 -1.85 5.91 2.88
C SER A 115 -2.67 7.09 2.38
N ALA A 116 -2.55 8.26 3.03
CA ALA A 116 -3.22 9.49 2.59
C ALA A 116 -2.81 9.91 1.16
N LEU A 117 -1.53 9.73 0.80
CA LEU A 117 -1.06 10.01 -0.57
C LEU A 117 -1.70 9.10 -1.62
N THR A 118 -1.98 7.84 -1.27
CA THR A 118 -2.63 6.88 -2.18
C THR A 118 -4.14 7.10 -2.29
N GLN A 119 -4.78 7.69 -1.27
CA GLN A 119 -6.22 7.93 -1.22
C GLN A 119 -6.65 9.27 -1.82
N CYS A 120 -5.72 10.11 -2.27
CA CYS A 120 -6.04 11.29 -3.08
C CYS A 120 -6.08 10.92 -4.57
N PRO A 121 -7.27 10.68 -5.19
CA PRO A 121 -7.39 10.94 -6.61
C PRO A 121 -7.15 12.44 -6.80
N GLN A 122 -6.26 12.80 -7.71
CA GLN A 122 -5.95 14.17 -8.14
C GLN A 122 -7.11 15.17 -7.94
N ARG A 123 -7.22 15.81 -6.77
CA ARG A 123 -8.13 16.96 -6.56
C ARG A 123 -7.36 18.25 -6.78
N SER A 124 -6.93 18.47 -8.02
CA SER A 124 -6.62 19.80 -8.54
C SER A 124 -6.40 19.72 -10.05
N SER A 125 -7.47 19.94 -10.81
CA SER A 125 -7.57 21.05 -11.77
C SER A 125 -8.64 20.76 -12.85
N ARG A 126 -9.93 20.84 -12.52
CA ARG A 126 -10.99 21.20 -13.49
C ARG A 126 -12.15 21.90 -12.77
N LEU A 127 -11.88 23.10 -12.26
CA LEU A 127 -12.91 24.12 -12.08
C LEU A 127 -12.41 25.41 -12.73
N ALA A 128 -12.62 25.47 -14.04
CA ALA A 128 -12.67 26.58 -14.97
C ALA A 128 -12.77 25.87 -16.34
N ASP A 129 -13.84 25.91 -17.09
CA ASP A 129 -14.82 26.96 -17.29
C ASP A 129 -16.11 26.30 -17.80
N SER A 130 -17.21 27.04 -17.68
CA SER A 130 -18.52 26.72 -18.21
C SER A 130 -18.45 26.39 -19.72
N GLU A 131 -19.37 25.53 -20.17
CA GLU A 131 -19.71 25.31 -21.58
C GLU A 131 -18.75 24.41 -22.39
N THR A 132 -18.99 23.09 -22.38
CA THR A 132 -19.43 22.34 -23.58
C THR A 132 -19.70 20.89 -23.18
N ARG A 133 -20.90 20.47 -23.51
CA ARG A 133 -21.54 19.20 -23.20
C ARG A 133 -21.02 18.07 -24.11
N ASP A 134 -21.05 16.86 -23.57
CA ASP A 134 -21.04 15.56 -24.25
C ASP A 134 -19.71 15.12 -24.90
N ILE A 135 -19.41 13.82 -24.78
CA ILE A 135 -18.18 13.09 -25.19
C ILE A 135 -17.10 13.05 -24.08
N VAL A 136 -17.32 12.29 -22.99
CA VAL A 136 -16.47 11.14 -22.55
C VAL A 136 -17.20 10.45 -21.36
N GLU A 137 -18.46 10.08 -21.52
CA GLU A 137 -19.24 9.31 -20.51
C GLU A 137 -19.71 7.95 -21.08
N ARG A 138 -18.94 7.32 -21.97
CA ARG A 138 -19.35 6.03 -22.57
C ARG A 138 -18.29 4.92 -22.58
N GLU A 139 -17.21 5.01 -21.83
CA GLU A 139 -16.22 3.92 -21.81
C GLU A 139 -15.54 3.67 -20.46
N LEU A 140 -16.29 3.65 -19.34
CA LEU A 140 -15.69 3.02 -18.15
C LEU A 140 -16.64 2.38 -17.14
N PHE A 141 -17.87 2.00 -17.48
CA PHE A 141 -18.64 1.14 -16.57
C PHE A 141 -19.62 0.28 -17.36
N GLU A 142 -19.16 -0.89 -17.79
CA GLU A 142 -19.99 -2.10 -17.90
C GLU A 142 -19.09 -3.25 -17.44
N GLU A 143 -19.20 -3.66 -16.18
CA GLU A 143 -20.10 -4.76 -15.85
C GLU A 143 -19.61 -6.07 -16.49
N ILE A 144 -18.68 -6.75 -15.82
CA ILE A 144 -18.58 -8.21 -15.94
C ILE A 144 -18.81 -8.81 -14.57
N LYS A 145 -20.01 -8.52 -14.06
CA LYS A 145 -20.72 -9.37 -13.13
C LYS A 145 -21.39 -10.45 -13.97
N ASN A 146 -20.73 -11.60 -14.12
CA ASN A 146 -21.36 -12.92 -14.28
C ASN A 146 -20.29 -13.98 -14.54
N CYS A 147 -19.60 -14.39 -13.47
CA CYS A 147 -19.00 -15.71 -13.38
C CYS A 147 -19.74 -16.49 -12.29
N THR A 148 -20.98 -16.88 -12.58
CA THR A 148 -21.66 -17.97 -11.88
C THR A 148 -21.97 -19.03 -12.92
N LYS A 149 -21.28 -20.16 -12.79
CA LYS A 149 -21.47 -21.38 -13.58
C LYS A 149 -22.86 -21.93 -13.28
N ASP A 150 -23.60 -22.34 -14.30
CA ASP A 150 -24.42 -23.54 -14.22
C ASP A 150 -24.53 -24.21 -15.59
N SER A 151 -24.18 -25.49 -15.58
CA SER A 151 -24.31 -26.48 -16.63
C SER A 151 -25.77 -26.86 -16.87
N ALA A 152 -26.27 -26.73 -18.10
CA ALA A 152 -27.37 -27.54 -18.62
C ALA A 152 -27.49 -27.41 -20.15
N THR A 153 -26.93 -28.42 -20.85
CA THR A 153 -27.56 -29.17 -21.94
C THR A 153 -28.54 -28.45 -22.88
N SER A 154 -28.15 -28.22 -24.14
CA SER A 154 -28.68 -28.97 -25.29
C SER A 154 -28.20 -28.37 -26.62
N PHE A 155 -27.58 -29.23 -27.42
CA PHE A 155 -27.20 -29.01 -28.81
C PHE A 155 -28.45 -28.82 -29.67
N SER A 156 -28.46 -27.82 -30.55
CA SER A 156 -29.37 -27.79 -31.71
C SER A 156 -28.58 -27.39 -32.96
N ILE A 157 -28.50 -28.36 -33.87
CA ILE A 157 -27.82 -28.32 -35.17
C ILE A 157 -28.68 -27.55 -36.17
N PRO A 158 -28.14 -26.64 -37.00
CA PRO A 158 -28.82 -26.22 -38.22
C PRO A 158 -28.38 -27.08 -39.43
N SER A 159 -29.35 -27.76 -40.03
CA SER A 159 -29.25 -28.43 -41.33
C SER A 159 -29.00 -27.45 -42.49
N PRO A 160 -28.28 -27.85 -43.56
CA PRO A 160 -28.17 -27.08 -44.79
C PRO A 160 -29.27 -27.46 -45.78
N GLY A 161 -30.04 -26.47 -46.26
CA GLY A 161 -31.13 -26.67 -47.21
C GLY A 161 -31.14 -25.63 -48.33
N ALA A 162 -30.70 -26.04 -49.51
CA ALA A 162 -30.69 -25.27 -50.75
C ALA A 162 -32.09 -24.96 -51.31
N LYS A 163 -32.26 -23.83 -52.02
CA LYS A 163 -32.70 -23.75 -53.44
C LYS A 163 -33.07 -22.32 -53.90
N ASN A 164 -32.32 -21.87 -54.92
CA ASN A 164 -32.74 -21.38 -56.24
C ASN A 164 -33.92 -20.41 -56.44
N ARG A 165 -33.63 -19.35 -57.20
CA ARG A 165 -34.30 -18.80 -58.43
C ARG A 165 -34.09 -17.27 -58.45
N LYS A 166 -33.87 -16.54 -59.55
CA LYS A 166 -33.98 -16.71 -61.01
C LYS A 166 -33.33 -15.45 -61.62
N ARG A 167 -32.75 -15.53 -62.82
CA ARG A 167 -32.87 -14.45 -63.82
C ARG A 167 -32.61 -15.01 -65.22
N CYS A 168 -33.65 -14.98 -66.05
CA CYS A 168 -33.49 -14.75 -67.47
C CYS A 168 -33.35 -13.24 -67.66
#